data_AF-A0A3M1D7Q1-F1
#
_entry.id   AF-A0A3M1D7Q1-F1
#
_cell.length_a   1.000
_cell.length_b   1.000
_cell.length_c   1.000
_cell.angle_alpha   90.00
_cell.angle_beta   90.00
_cell.angle_gamma   90.00
#
_symmetry.space_group_name_H-M   'P 1'
#
loop_
_entity.id
_entity.type
_entity.pdbx_description
1 polymer ?
#
loop_
_entity_poly.entity_id
_entity_poly.type
_entity_poly.pdbx_seq_one_letter_code
_entity_poly.pdbx_strand_id
1 'polypeptide(L)'
;MSGPKRRRRTQINPGRLAAGRALLAVERGAHAEDMLASLAPPEGPDRRLAWHLVLGVLRRQGSLDHRLAEVSGRPLRKVDPPARVALRLGLFEQVESRTAPHAAVDQAVELCRHLGGRR
;
A
#
# COMPACT_ATOMS: atom_id res chain seq x y z
N MET A 1 -19.23 12.29 32.92
CA MET A 1 -17.82 11.86 32.76
C MET A 1 -17.70 11.13 31.43
N SER A 2 -17.23 11.83 30.38
CA SER A 2 -17.14 11.28 29.02
C SER A 2 -15.93 10.35 28.94
N GLY A 3 -16.18 9.04 28.78
CA GLY A 3 -15.11 8.06 28.58
C GLY A 3 -14.33 8.33 27.30
N PRO A 4 -13.03 7.98 27.23
CA PRO A 4 -12.21 8.25 26.06
C PRO A 4 -12.78 7.48 24.87
N LYS A 5 -13.17 8.20 23.80
CA LYS A 5 -13.51 7.63 22.50
C LYS A 5 -12.29 6.83 22.02
N ARG A 6 -12.29 5.51 22.21
CA ARG A 6 -11.36 4.59 21.55
C ARG A 6 -11.41 4.92 20.06
N ARG A 7 -10.37 5.56 19.52
CA ARG A 7 -10.21 5.75 18.07
C ARG A 7 -10.40 4.36 17.46
N ARG A 8 -11.48 4.14 16.71
CA ARG A 8 -11.67 2.91 15.93
C ARG A 8 -10.39 2.76 15.11
N ARG A 9 -9.55 1.77 15.41
CA ARG A 9 -8.40 1.41 14.56
C ARG A 9 -8.99 1.24 13.17
N THR A 10 -8.66 2.14 12.25
CA THR A 10 -9.20 2.13 10.89
C THR A 10 -8.82 0.78 10.29
N GLN A 11 -9.77 -0.15 10.21
CA GLN A 11 -9.53 -1.46 9.62
C GLN A 11 -9.11 -1.22 8.16
N ILE A 12 -7.89 -1.65 7.82
CA ILE A 12 -7.41 -1.56 6.46
C ILE A 12 -8.28 -2.47 5.58
N ASN A 13 -8.64 -1.99 4.38
CA ASN A 13 -9.41 -2.81 3.45
C ASN A 13 -8.61 -4.10 3.08
N PRO A 14 -9.25 -5.28 3.05
CA PRO A 14 -8.56 -6.55 2.74
C PRO A 14 -7.81 -6.54 1.40
N GLY A 15 -8.40 -5.93 0.36
CA GLY A 15 -7.78 -5.77 -0.95
C GLY A 15 -6.53 -4.87 -0.92
N ARG A 16 -6.54 -3.79 -0.13
CA ARG A 16 -5.35 -2.95 0.07
C ARG A 16 -4.25 -3.68 0.82
N LEU A 17 -4.60 -4.43 1.86
CA LEU A 17 -3.64 -5.23 2.62
C LEU A 17 -3.01 -6.32 1.74
N ALA A 18 -3.83 -7.02 0.94
CA ALA A 18 -3.35 -8.00 -0.04
C ALA A 18 -2.41 -7.35 -1.05
N ALA A 19 -2.76 -6.19 -1.60
CA ALA A 19 -1.92 -5.46 -2.55
C ALA A 19 -0.56 -5.08 -1.95
N GLY A 20 -0.55 -4.52 -0.73
CA GLY A 20 0.70 -4.18 -0.07
C GLY A 20 1.59 -5.39 0.22
N ARG A 21 1.00 -6.52 0.63
CA ARG A 21 1.77 -7.77 0.84
C ARG A 21 2.34 -8.33 -0.46
N ALA A 22 1.54 -8.32 -1.53
CA ALA A 22 1.99 -8.77 -2.85
C ALA A 22 3.13 -7.89 -3.37
N LEU A 23 2.99 -6.56 -3.31
CA LEU A 23 4.05 -5.63 -3.73
C LEU A 23 5.34 -5.81 -2.91
N LEU A 24 5.24 -6.05 -1.60
CA LEU A 24 6.40 -6.31 -0.75
C LEU A 24 7.09 -7.64 -1.11
N ALA A 25 6.32 -8.66 -1.50
CA ALA A 25 6.89 -9.91 -2.00
C ALA A 25 7.55 -9.72 -3.37
N VAL A 26 6.94 -8.94 -4.26
CA VAL A 26 7.52 -8.60 -5.58
C VAL A 26 8.83 -7.83 -5.44
N GLU A 27 8.95 -6.89 -4.50
CA GLU A 27 10.23 -6.23 -4.20
C GLU A 27 11.33 -7.21 -3.79
N ARG A 28 10.97 -8.38 -3.27
CA ARG A 28 11.89 -9.46 -2.88
C ARG A 28 12.10 -10.51 -3.98
N GLY A 29 11.55 -10.29 -5.18
CA GLY A 29 11.73 -11.16 -6.34
C GLY A 29 10.59 -12.12 -6.63
N ALA A 30 9.44 -12.03 -5.93
CA ALA A 30 8.27 -12.84 -6.27
C ALA A 30 7.55 -12.32 -7.52
N HIS A 31 6.78 -13.18 -8.18
CA HIS A 31 5.92 -12.80 -9.31
C HIS A 31 4.60 -12.20 -8.82
N ALA A 32 4.14 -11.14 -9.49
CA ALA A 32 2.98 -10.37 -9.03
C ALA A 32 1.68 -11.17 -9.15
N GLU A 33 1.49 -11.90 -10.25
CA GLU A 33 0.32 -12.71 -10.54
C GLU A 33 0.17 -13.85 -9.52
N ASP A 34 1.27 -14.53 -9.19
CA ASP A 34 1.28 -15.61 -8.20
C ASP A 34 0.92 -15.07 -6.80
N MET A 35 1.51 -13.93 -6.42
CA MET A 35 1.21 -13.30 -5.15
C MET A 35 -0.23 -12.78 -5.08
N LEU A 36 -0.76 -12.24 -6.18
CA LEU A 36 -2.17 -11.84 -6.27
C LEU A 36 -3.11 -13.04 -6.18
N ALA A 37 -2.79 -14.16 -6.83
CA ALA A 37 -3.58 -15.38 -6.74
C ALA A 37 -3.59 -15.96 -5.32
N SER A 38 -2.46 -15.88 -4.61
CA SER A 38 -2.32 -16.41 -3.25
C SER A 38 -2.87 -15.49 -2.15
N LEU A 39 -2.72 -14.17 -2.30
CA LEU A 39 -2.98 -13.21 -1.21
C LEU A 39 -4.27 -12.42 -1.37
N ALA A 40 -4.79 -12.26 -2.60
CA ALA A 40 -6.05 -11.56 -2.81
C ALA A 40 -7.23 -12.42 -2.35
N PRO A 41 -8.36 -11.79 -1.96
CA PRO A 41 -9.62 -12.51 -1.79
C PRO A 41 -9.97 -13.31 -3.06
N PRO A 42 -10.66 -14.46 -2.94
CA PRO A 42 -10.94 -15.33 -4.09
C PRO A 42 -11.83 -14.65 -5.14
N GLU A 43 -12.70 -13.74 -4.71
CA GLU A 43 -13.64 -13.02 -5.56
C GLU A 43 -14.09 -11.70 -4.95
N GLY A 44 -14.95 -10.98 -5.68
CA GLY A 44 -15.60 -9.77 -5.18
C GLY A 44 -14.79 -8.46 -5.34
N PRO A 45 -15.29 -7.36 -4.77
CA PRO A 45 -14.72 -6.02 -4.93
C PRO A 45 -13.29 -5.91 -4.41
N ASP A 46 -12.97 -6.57 -3.29
CA ASP A 46 -11.64 -6.50 -2.69
C ASP A 46 -10.58 -7.23 -3.53
N ARG A 47 -10.95 -8.31 -4.22
CA ARG A 47 -10.08 -8.95 -5.23
C ARG A 47 -9.78 -7.97 -6.36
N ARG A 48 -10.81 -7.38 -6.97
CA ARG A 48 -10.63 -6.41 -8.06
C ARG A 48 -9.77 -5.23 -7.63
N LEU A 49 -9.96 -4.77 -6.39
CA LEU A 49 -9.16 -3.70 -5.81
C LEU A 49 -7.69 -4.11 -5.68
N ALA A 50 -7.41 -5.29 -5.11
CA ALA A 50 -6.03 -5.78 -4.96
C ALA A 50 -5.30 -5.85 -6.32
N TRP A 51 -5.96 -6.44 -7.32
CA TRP A 51 -5.43 -6.56 -8.67
C TRP A 51 -5.18 -5.19 -9.32
N HIS A 52 -6.16 -4.28 -9.25
CA HIS A 52 -6.02 -2.93 -9.77
C HIS A 52 -4.84 -2.19 -9.13
N LEU A 53 -4.70 -2.27 -7.82
CA LEU A 53 -3.64 -1.60 -7.07
C LEU A 53 -2.25 -2.15 -7.40
N VAL A 54 -2.06 -3.47 -7.37
CA VAL A 54 -0.75 -4.09 -7.68
C VAL A 54 -0.34 -3.78 -9.11
N LEU A 55 -1.21 -4.07 -10.08
CA LEU A 55 -0.89 -3.84 -11.50
C LEU A 55 -0.71 -2.36 -11.81
N GLY A 56 -1.48 -1.48 -11.17
CA GLY A 56 -1.37 -0.04 -11.32
C GLY A 56 -0.05 0.51 -10.77
N VAL A 57 0.33 0.10 -9.56
CA VAL A 57 1.60 0.50 -8.94
C VAL A 57 2.79 0.01 -9.76
N LEU A 58 2.81 -1.26 -10.16
CA LEU A 58 3.92 -1.82 -10.95
C LEU A 58 4.06 -1.10 -12.30
N ARG A 59 2.95 -0.87 -13.00
CA ARG A 59 2.94 -0.15 -14.29
C ARG A 59 3.47 1.28 -14.18
N ARG A 60 3.19 1.96 -13.06
CA ARG A 60 3.60 3.35 -12.84
C ARG A 60 4.83 3.50 -11.92
N GLN A 61 5.50 2.40 -11.56
CA GLN A 61 6.49 2.40 -10.47
C GLN A 61 7.59 3.45 -10.68
N GLY A 62 8.16 3.54 -11.89
CA GLY A 62 9.20 4.53 -12.18
C GLY A 62 8.75 5.98 -11.98
N SER A 63 7.51 6.31 -12.37
CA SER A 63 6.94 7.65 -12.18
C SER A 63 6.62 7.94 -10.72
N LEU A 64 6.08 6.95 -10.00
CA LEU A 64 5.81 7.05 -8.56
C LEU A 64 7.13 7.26 -7.79
N ASP A 65 8.16 6.49 -8.12
CA ASP A 65 9.46 6.55 -7.47
C ASP A 65 10.16 7.89 -7.68
N HIS A 66 10.07 8.43 -8.90
CA HIS A 66 10.60 9.75 -9.21
C HIS A 66 9.96 10.84 -8.34
N ARG A 67 8.62 10.88 -8.28
CA ARG A 67 7.88 11.85 -7.44
C ARG A 67 8.17 11.69 -5.96
N LEU A 68 8.27 10.44 -5.47
CA LEU A 68 8.60 10.17 -4.07
C LEU A 68 10.05 10.55 -3.73
N ALA A 69 10.99 10.42 -4.67
CA ALA A 69 12.37 10.83 -4.46
C ALA A 69 12.51 12.35 -4.29
N GLU A 70 11.72 13.15 -5.01
CA GLU A 70 11.70 14.62 -4.90
C GLU A 70 11.30 15.09 -3.50
N VAL A 71 10.35 14.39 -2.86
CA VAL A 71 9.79 14.81 -1.56
C VAL A 71 10.41 14.12 -0.34
N SER A 72 11.09 12.98 -0.52
CA SER A 72 11.61 12.18 0.60
C SER A 72 12.98 12.65 1.13
N GLY A 73 13.64 13.58 0.44
CA GLY A 73 14.95 14.11 0.82
C GLY A 73 16.09 13.08 0.77
N ARG A 74 15.83 11.87 0.27
CA ARG A 74 16.80 10.78 0.10
C ARG A 74 16.40 9.88 -1.07
N PRO A 75 17.32 9.13 -1.68
CA PRO A 75 16.95 8.15 -2.70
C PRO A 75 15.94 7.15 -2.13
N LEU A 76 14.82 6.94 -2.83
CA LEU A 76 13.73 6.06 -2.37
C LEU A 76 14.22 4.62 -2.11
N ARG A 77 15.27 4.18 -2.82
CA ARG A 77 15.93 2.89 -2.59
C ARG A 77 16.54 2.70 -1.18
N LYS A 78 16.73 3.79 -0.44
CA LYS A 78 17.21 3.79 0.95
C LYS A 78 16.08 3.80 1.98
N VAL A 79 14.82 3.88 1.56
CA VAL A 79 13.64 3.77 2.43
C VAL A 79 13.33 2.30 2.66
N ASP A 80 13.03 1.90 3.89
CA ASP A 80 12.74 0.50 4.19
C ASP A 80 11.62 -0.07 3.30
N PRO A 81 11.74 -1.32 2.82
CA PRO A 81 10.79 -1.90 1.86
C PRO A 81 9.31 -1.76 2.25
N PRO A 82 8.89 -2.02 3.51
CA PRO A 82 7.49 -1.83 3.91
C PRO A 82 6.99 -0.39 3.75
N ALA A 83 7.83 0.58 4.13
CA ALA A 83 7.49 2.00 4.01
C ALA A 83 7.46 2.43 2.54
N ARG A 84 8.40 1.95 1.73
CA ARG A 84 8.45 2.22 0.29
C ARG A 84 7.21 1.73 -0.44
N VAL A 85 6.79 0.50 -0.16
CA VAL A 85 5.56 -0.08 -0.71
C VAL A 85 4.34 0.74 -0.30
N ALA A 86 4.24 1.12 0.98
CA ALA A 86 3.13 1.93 1.46
C ALA A 86 3.07 3.32 0.80
N LEU A 87 4.22 3.97 0.61
CA LEU A 87 4.34 5.25 -0.08
C LEU A 87 3.92 5.15 -1.55
N ARG A 88 4.40 4.13 -2.27
CA ARG A 88 4.01 3.89 -3.68
C ARG A 88 2.51 3.68 -3.82
N LEU A 89 1.94 2.83 -2.96
CA LEU A 89 0.51 2.52 -2.99
C LEU A 89 -0.35 3.76 -2.67
N GLY A 90 0.00 4.49 -1.61
CA GLY A 90 -0.73 5.70 -1.21
C GLY A 90 -0.66 6.79 -2.28
N LEU A 91 0.52 7.01 -2.88
CA LEU A 91 0.67 7.98 -3.97
C LEU A 91 -0.14 7.57 -5.21
N PHE A 92 -0.15 6.27 -5.56
CA PHE A 92 -0.94 5.76 -6.66
C PHE A 92 -2.44 6.01 -6.43
N GLU A 93 -2.97 5.71 -5.24
CA GLU A 93 -4.38 5.96 -4.92
C GLU A 93 -4.73 7.45 -4.92
N GLN A 94 -3.81 8.31 -4.47
CA GLN A 94 -3.98 9.76 -4.52
C GLN A 94 -4.04 10.27 -5.97
N VAL A 95 -3.14 9.81 -6.85
CA VAL A 95 -3.10 10.21 -8.26
C VAL A 95 -4.34 9.74 -9.02
N GLU A 96 -4.83 8.54 -8.73
CA GLU A 96 -6.06 8.00 -9.32
C GLU A 96 -7.33 8.58 -8.66
N SER A 97 -7.20 9.59 -7.78
CA SER A 97 -8.29 10.27 -7.06
C SER A 97 -9.23 9.33 -6.30
N ARG A 98 -8.70 8.18 -5.85
CA ARG A 98 -9.45 7.17 -5.09
C ARG A 98 -9.46 7.44 -3.59
N THR A 99 -8.62 8.35 -3.10
CA THR A 99 -8.49 8.62 -1.66
C THR A 99 -8.12 10.07 -1.41
N ALA A 100 -8.79 10.72 -0.46
CA ALA A 100 -8.47 12.09 -0.04
C ALA A 100 -7.04 12.16 0.57
N PRO A 101 -6.30 13.27 0.43
CA PRO A 101 -4.88 13.32 0.82
C PRO A 101 -4.59 12.88 2.27
N HIS A 102 -5.39 13.34 3.23
CA HIS A 102 -5.23 12.96 4.65
C HIS A 102 -5.47 11.45 4.88
N ALA A 103 -6.46 10.89 4.18
CA ALA A 103 -6.77 9.47 4.25
C ALA A 103 -5.68 8.62 3.58
N ALA A 104 -5.06 9.12 2.50
CA ALA A 104 -3.98 8.42 1.81
C ALA A 104 -2.75 8.26 2.72
N VAL A 105 -2.42 9.32 3.48
CA VAL A 105 -1.34 9.29 4.48
C VAL A 105 -1.68 8.32 5.62
N ASP A 106 -2.86 8.43 6.22
CA ASP A 106 -3.28 7.54 7.31
C ASP A 106 -3.29 6.06 6.88
N GLN A 107 -3.80 5.77 5.68
CA GLN A 107 -3.80 4.42 5.11
C GLN A 107 -2.39 3.91 4.81
N ALA A 108 -1.49 4.75 4.29
CA ALA A 108 -0.10 4.37 4.07
C ALA A 108 0.63 4.06 5.38
N VAL A 109 0.38 4.83 6.45
CA VAL A 109 0.96 4.58 7.77
C VAL A 109 0.43 3.27 8.36
N GLU A 110 -0.89 3.05 8.34
CA GLU A 110 -1.49 1.80 8.82
C GLU A 110 -1.01 0.59 8.00
N LEU A 111 -0.89 0.72 6.68
CA LEU A 111 -0.36 -0.33 5.83
C LEU A 111 1.10 -0.64 6.17
N CYS A 112 1.94 0.39 6.33
CA CYS A 112 3.33 0.22 6.73
C CYS A 112 3.45 -0.54 8.05
N ARG A 113 2.59 -0.25 9.04
CA ARG A 113 2.53 -1.01 10.30
C ARG A 113 2.19 -2.49 10.08
N HIS A 114 1.24 -2.80 9.20
CA HIS A 114 0.87 -4.19 8.88
C HIS A 114 1.94 -4.93 8.07
N LEU A 115 2.78 -4.22 7.30
CA LEU A 115 3.86 -4.79 6.49
C LEU A 115 5.17 -4.95 7.26
N GLY A 116 5.49 -3.98 8.12
CA GLY A 116 6.70 -3.94 8.94
C GLY A 116 6.58 -4.70 10.26
N GLY A 117 5.36 -4.86 10.77
CA GLY A 117 5.05 -5.65 11.97
C GLY A 117 5.15 -7.15 11.69
N ARG A 118 6.37 -7.68 11.61
CA ARG A 118 6.62 -9.05 12.11
C ARG A 118 6.57 -9.00 13.64
N ARG A 119 5.93 -10.00 14.24
CA ARG A 119 5.90 -10.25 15.69
C ARG A 119 7.29 -10.15 16.31
#